data_AF-A0A9E5LQH6-F1
#
_entry.id   AF-A0A9E5LQH6-F1
#
_cell.length_a   1.000
_cell.length_b   1.000
_cell.length_c   1.000
_cell.angle_alpha   90.00
_cell.angle_beta   90.00
_cell.angle_gamma   90.00
#
_symmetry.space_group_name_H-M   'P 1'
#
loop_
_entity.id
_entity.type
_entity.pdbx_description
1 polymer ?
#
loop_
_entity_poly.entity_id
_entity_poly.type
_entity_poly.pdbx_seq_one_letter_code
_entity_poly.pdbx_strand_id
1 'polypeptide(L)'
;MGERLSLTDGSIDHAELVERAVAALRDGRMIIAPLEHAYVFVVDAFNHAAVKKIHILRQDPRGTAAQVLVGDIPTVKGITLEFGPTTTSLCEKFWPGLLTVNIAPARGLV
;
A
#
# COMPACT_ATOMS: atom_id res chain seq x y z
N MET A 1 -6.21 -5.96 20.21
CA MET A 1 -7.30 -4.98 20.28
C MET A 1 -6.98 -3.89 19.27
N GLY A 2 -7.92 -3.53 18.39
CA GLY A 2 -7.72 -2.48 17.39
C GLY A 2 -8.13 -1.12 17.95
N GLU A 3 -7.40 -0.07 17.58
CA GLU A 3 -7.81 1.32 17.80
C GLU A 3 -8.65 1.79 16.61
N ARG A 4 -9.73 2.53 16.86
CA ARG A 4 -10.56 3.13 15.82
C ARG A 4 -10.33 4.62 15.81
N LEU A 5 -9.92 5.14 14.66
CA LEU A 5 -9.81 6.56 14.39
C LEU A 5 -10.90 6.96 13.39
N SER A 6 -11.57 8.08 13.64
CA SER A 6 -12.64 8.58 12.79
C SER A 6 -12.12 9.69 11.88
N LEU A 7 -12.46 9.62 10.59
CA LEU A 7 -12.09 10.66 9.62
C LEU A 7 -13.16 11.78 9.53
N THR A 8 -14.33 11.59 10.15
CA THR A 8 -15.50 12.44 9.92
C THR A 8 -16.00 13.19 11.15
N ASP A 9 -15.56 12.80 12.36
CA ASP A 9 -16.05 13.43 13.59
C ASP A 9 -15.34 14.75 13.94
N GLY A 10 -14.27 15.08 13.22
CA GLY A 10 -13.49 16.31 13.42
C GLY A 10 -12.78 16.40 14.78
N SER A 11 -12.72 15.29 15.53
CA SER A 11 -12.13 15.26 16.87
C SER A 11 -10.61 15.30 16.87
N ILE A 12 -9.99 14.80 15.80
CA ILE A 12 -8.54 14.75 15.57
C ILE A 12 -8.28 15.39 14.21
N ASP A 13 -7.22 16.20 14.13
CA ASP A 13 -6.81 16.80 12.86
C ASP A 13 -6.38 15.73 11.84
N HIS A 14 -6.63 15.98 10.56
CA HIS A 14 -6.32 15.02 9.50
C HIS A 14 -4.81 14.71 9.44
N ALA A 15 -3.94 15.70 9.66
CA ALA A 15 -2.50 15.47 9.66
C ALA A 15 -2.10 14.55 10.82
N GLU A 16 -2.66 14.75 12.01
CA GLU A 16 -2.43 13.89 13.17
C GLU A 16 -2.91 12.45 12.92
N LEU A 17 -4.06 12.27 12.27
CA LEU A 17 -4.56 10.95 11.88
C LEU A 17 -3.59 10.22 10.94
N VAL A 18 -3.05 10.93 9.94
CA VAL A 18 -2.05 10.39 9.02
C VAL A 18 -0.76 10.04 9.76
N GLU A 19 -0.28 10.90 10.66
CA GLU A 19 0.92 10.64 11.46
C GLU A 19 0.78 9.38 12.33
N ARG A 20 -0.36 9.21 13.00
CA ARG A 20 -0.65 8.01 13.78
C ARG A 20 -0.67 6.75 12.92
N ALA A 21 -1.28 6.82 11.73
CA ALA A 21 -1.31 5.71 10.79
C ALA A 21 0.11 5.35 10.30
N VAL A 22 0.92 6.35 9.94
CA VAL A 22 2.32 6.15 9.52
C VAL A 22 3.16 5.56 10.65
N ALA A 23 2.99 6.03 11.89
CA ALA A 23 3.68 5.47 13.05
C ALA A 23 3.31 3.99 13.27
N ALA A 24 2.02 3.65 13.17
CA ALA A 24 1.58 2.26 13.28
C ALA A 24 2.19 1.36 12.19
N LEU A 25 2.26 1.83 10.94
CA LEU A 25 2.88 1.10 9.83
C LEU A 25 4.38 0.88 10.07
N ARG A 26 5.10 1.91 10.52
CA ARG A 26 6.53 1.85 10.87
C ARG A 26 6.82 0.87 12.01
N ASP A 27 5.90 0.77 12.98
CA ASP A 27 5.95 -0.22 14.06
C ASP A 27 5.68 -1.67 13.58
N GLY A 28 5.43 -1.89 12.28
CA GLY A 28 5.08 -3.20 11.73
C GLY A 28 3.66 -3.66 12.10
N ARG A 29 2.79 -2.71 12.48
CA ARG A 29 1.36 -2.96 12.69
C ARG A 29 0.62 -2.83 11.35
N MET A 30 -0.56 -3.42 11.33
CA MET A 30 -1.48 -3.37 10.21
C MET A 30 -2.59 -2.36 10.52
N ILE A 31 -2.97 -1.56 9.54
CA ILE A 31 -4.13 -0.67 9.62
C ILE A 31 -5.19 -1.12 8.61
N ILE A 32 -6.42 -0.65 8.84
CA ILE A 32 -7.51 -0.74 7.86
C ILE A 32 -7.83 0.68 7.44
N ALA A 33 -7.74 0.96 6.15
CA ALA A 33 -7.96 2.31 5.60
C ALA A 33 -9.02 2.26 4.50
N PRO A 34 -9.84 3.32 4.36
CA PRO A 34 -10.74 3.47 3.23
C PRO A 34 -9.96 3.86 1.97
N LEU A 35 -10.31 3.24 0.84
CA LEU A 35 -10.01 3.68 -0.52
C LEU A 35 -11.32 4.06 -1.22
N GLU A 36 -11.21 4.63 -2.41
CA GLU A 36 -12.34 5.06 -3.23
C GLU A 36 -13.35 3.94 -3.55
N HIS A 37 -12.92 2.68 -3.54
CA HIS A 37 -13.75 1.54 -3.94
C HIS A 37 -13.91 0.45 -2.87
N ALA A 38 -13.10 0.46 -1.80
CA ALA A 38 -13.11 -0.58 -0.77
C ALA A 38 -12.35 -0.14 0.48
N TYR A 39 -12.48 -0.92 1.55
CA TYR A 39 -11.52 -0.88 2.66
C TYR A 39 -10.40 -1.88 2.40
N VAL A 40 -9.18 -1.49 2.74
CA VAL A 40 -7.98 -2.33 2.52
C VAL A 40 -7.20 -2.50 3.80
N PHE A 41 -6.55 -3.66 3.92
CA PHE A 41 -5.49 -3.86 4.90
C PHE A 41 -4.20 -3.24 4.36
N VAL A 42 -3.57 -2.39 5.17
CA VAL A 42 -2.32 -1.72 4.81
C VAL A 42 -1.25 -2.08 5.83
N VAL A 43 -0.08 -2.42 5.33
CA VAL A 43 1.16 -2.63 6.07
C VAL A 43 2.30 -1.98 5.29
N ASP A 44 3.43 -1.80 5.95
CA ASP A 44 4.67 -1.45 5.24
C ASP A 44 5.05 -2.58 4.25
N ALA A 45 5.15 -2.23 2.96
CA ALA A 45 5.48 -3.15 1.88
C ALA A 45 6.89 -3.77 2.01
N PHE A 46 7.80 -3.09 2.72
CA PHE A 46 9.16 -3.57 2.97
C PHE A 46 9.26 -4.42 4.25
N ASN A 47 8.19 -4.51 5.04
CA ASN A 47 8.15 -5.34 6.24
C ASN A 47 7.54 -6.72 5.92
N HIS A 48 8.39 -7.69 5.62
CA HIS A 48 7.98 -9.05 5.21
C HIS A 48 7.12 -9.75 6.27
N ALA A 49 7.39 -9.50 7.56
CA ALA A 49 6.60 -10.07 8.64
C ALA A 49 5.17 -9.49 8.66
N ALA A 50 5.03 -8.18 8.38
CA ALA A 50 3.72 -7.53 8.30
C ALA A 50 2.94 -7.95 7.04
N VAL A 51 3.60 -8.04 5.88
CA VAL A 51 2.98 -8.55 4.63
C VAL A 51 2.50 -10.00 4.81
N LYS A 52 3.31 -10.86 5.45
CA LYS A 52 2.91 -12.22 5.78
C LYS A 52 1.66 -12.28 6.66
N LYS A 53 1.49 -11.34 7.61
CA LYS A 53 0.27 -11.26 8.43
C LYS A 53 -0.98 -10.98 7.57
N ILE A 54 -0.88 -10.14 6.54
CA ILE A 54 -2.00 -9.89 5.61
C ILE A 54 -2.43 -11.18 4.94
N HIS A 55 -1.47 -11.92 4.35
CA HIS A 55 -1.79 -13.16 3.64
C HIS A 55 -2.39 -14.23 4.56
N ILE A 56 -1.87 -14.37 5.78
CA ILE A 56 -2.44 -15.30 6.78
C ILE A 56 -3.87 -14.88 7.15
N LEU A 57 -4.11 -13.59 7.40
CA LEU A 57 -5.42 -13.08 7.77
C LEU A 57 -6.46 -13.30 6.65
N ARG A 58 -6.05 -13.08 5.40
CA ARG A 58 -6.89 -13.27 4.21
C ARG A 58 -7.04 -14.72 3.75
N GLN A 59 -6.26 -15.63 4.34
CA GLN A 59 -6.16 -17.02 3.89
C GLN A 59 -5.78 -17.12 2.40
N ASP A 60 -4.86 -16.24 1.96
CA ASP A 60 -4.46 -16.19 0.56
C ASP A 60 -3.73 -17.49 0.16
N PRO A 61 -3.97 -18.01 -1.06
CA PRO A 61 -3.18 -19.10 -1.61
C PRO A 61 -1.68 -18.77 -1.63
N ARG A 62 -0.84 -19.81 -1.56
CA ARG A 62 0.62 -19.66 -1.62
C ARG A 62 1.02 -19.08 -2.98
N GLY A 63 1.85 -18.04 -2.95
CA GLY A 63 2.34 -17.36 -4.16
C GLY A 63 1.46 -16.20 -4.63
N THR A 64 0.37 -15.89 -3.93
CA THR A 64 -0.40 -14.66 -4.15
C THR A 64 0.49 -13.44 -3.95
N ALA A 65 0.59 -12.59 -4.97
CA ALA A 65 1.32 -11.33 -4.86
C ALA A 65 0.52 -10.31 -4.02
N ALA A 66 1.19 -9.60 -3.13
CA ALA A 66 0.62 -8.43 -2.46
C ALA A 66 0.65 -7.23 -3.40
N GLN A 67 -0.45 -6.47 -3.42
CA GLN A 67 -0.52 -5.19 -4.12
C GLN A 67 0.23 -4.12 -3.31
N VAL A 68 1.03 -3.30 -4.00
CA VAL A 68 1.76 -2.19 -3.39
C VAL A 68 1.10 -0.88 -3.80
N LEU A 69 0.70 -0.07 -2.82
CA LEU A 69 0.23 1.29 -3.02
C LEU A 69 1.43 2.24 -3.05
N VAL A 70 1.45 3.16 -4.01
CA VAL A 70 2.56 4.09 -4.24
C VAL A 70 2.03 5.51 -4.34
N GLY A 71 2.78 6.47 -3.79
CA GLY A 71 2.40 7.88 -3.83
C GLY A 71 2.69 8.56 -5.17
N ASP A 72 3.71 8.09 -5.89
CA ASP A 72 4.16 8.70 -7.14
C ASP A 72 4.93 7.72 -8.05
N ILE A 73 5.11 8.12 -9.32
CA ILE A 73 5.85 7.36 -10.33
C ILE A 73 7.34 7.19 -9.99
N PRO A 74 8.07 8.22 -9.48
CA PRO A 74 9.45 8.05 -9.04
C PRO A 74 9.64 6.91 -8.03
N THR A 75 8.73 6.75 -7.08
CA THR A 75 8.74 5.65 -6.09
C THR A 75 8.63 4.30 -6.80
N VAL A 76 7.77 4.18 -7.81
CA VAL A 76 7.64 2.94 -8.61
C VAL A 76 8.93 2.58 -9.32
N LYS A 77 9.62 3.57 -9.91
CA LYS A 77 10.91 3.35 -10.57
C LYS A 77 12.02 2.90 -9.59
N GLY A 78 11.84 3.13 -8.28
CA GLY A 78 12.71 2.60 -7.24
C GLY A 78 12.47 1.12 -6.89
N ILE A 79 11.27 0.58 -7.16
CA ILE A 79 10.87 -0.78 -6.79
C ILE A 79 10.81 -1.76 -7.97
N THR A 80 10.86 -1.27 -9.21
CA THR A 80 10.92 -2.11 -10.41
C THR A 80 11.84 -1.51 -11.48
N LEU A 81 12.54 -2.38 -12.21
CA LEU A 81 13.34 -2.01 -13.38
C LEU A 81 12.56 -2.13 -14.70
N GLU A 82 11.35 -2.70 -14.68
CA GLU A 82 10.54 -2.97 -15.87
C GLU A 82 9.49 -1.87 -16.13
N PHE A 83 9.81 -0.63 -15.74
CA PHE A 83 8.93 0.53 -15.92
C PHE A 83 9.22 1.27 -17.23
N GLY A 84 8.83 0.66 -18.35
CA GLY A 84 9.07 1.17 -19.70
C GLY A 84 8.16 2.33 -20.14
N PRO A 85 8.31 2.82 -21.39
CA PRO A 85 7.53 3.94 -21.92
C PRO A 85 6.01 3.68 -21.94
N THR A 86 5.57 2.50 -22.38
CA THR A 86 4.15 2.14 -22.44
C THR A 86 3.49 2.13 -21.07
N THR A 87 4.14 1.49 -20.08
CA THR A 87 3.66 1.47 -18.70
C THR A 87 3.63 2.87 -18.11
N THR A 88 4.68 3.67 -18.37
CA THR A 88 4.74 5.07 -17.94
C THR A 88 3.54 5.86 -18.47
N SER A 89 3.26 5.79 -19.77
CA SER A 89 2.13 6.51 -20.38
C SER A 89 0.76 6.06 -19.85
N LEU A 90 0.59 4.77 -19.52
CA LEU A 90 -0.63 4.27 -18.88
C LEU A 90 -0.77 4.85 -17.46
N CYS A 91 0.28 4.75 -16.65
CA CYS A 91 0.30 5.25 -15.29
C CYS A 91 0.09 6.76 -15.23
N GLU A 92 0.74 7.55 -16.08
CA GLU A 92 0.55 9.01 -16.15
C GLU A 92 -0.89 9.42 -16.48
N LYS A 93 -1.61 8.59 -17.26
CA LYS A 93 -2.98 8.87 -17.67
C LYS A 93 -4.03 8.42 -16.65
N PHE A 94 -3.77 7.32 -15.95
CA PHE A 94 -4.77 6.66 -15.11
C PHE A 94 -4.46 6.71 -13.61
N TRP A 95 -3.29 7.20 -13.20
CA TRP A 95 -2.96 7.43 -11.80
C TRP A 95 -2.99 8.93 -11.44
N PRO A 96 -3.44 9.28 -10.22
CA PRO A 96 -4.07 8.40 -9.21
C PRO A 96 -5.42 7.84 -9.67
N GLY A 97 -5.69 6.54 -9.45
CA GLY A 97 -6.92 5.90 -9.89
C GLY A 97 -6.90 4.37 -9.83
N LEU A 98 -7.94 3.76 -10.41
CA LEU A 98 -8.25 2.31 -10.29
C LEU A 98 -7.40 1.39 -11.17
N LEU A 99 -6.35 1.90 -11.81
CA LEU A 99 -5.45 1.07 -12.60
C LEU A 99 -4.47 0.34 -11.67
N THR A 100 -4.41 -0.99 -11.77
CA THR A 100 -3.34 -1.80 -11.17
C THR A 100 -2.50 -2.42 -12.28
N VAL A 101 -1.18 -2.38 -12.14
CA VAL A 101 -0.25 -2.98 -13.10
C VAL A 101 0.53 -4.10 -12.43
N ASN A 102 0.60 -5.26 -13.07
CA ASN A 102 1.41 -6.39 -12.63
C ASN A 102 2.77 -6.33 -13.33
N ILE A 103 3.84 -6.15 -12.55
CA ILE A 103 5.21 -5.96 -13.03
C ILE A 103 6.15 -6.69 -12.08
N ALA A 104 7.26 -7.24 -12.59
CA ALA A 104 8.27 -7.84 -11.73
C ALA A 104 8.97 -6.78 -10.86
N PRO A 105 9.23 -7.06 -9.57
CA PRO A 105 10.03 -6.16 -8.73
C PRO A 105 11.50 -6.15 -9.16
N ALA A 106 12.24 -5.11 -8.78
CA ALA A 106 13.67 -5.05 -9.02
C ALA A 106 14.41 -6.15 -8.25
N ARG A 107 15.50 -6.66 -8.85
CA ARG A 107 16.32 -7.70 -8.22
C ARG A 107 16.92 -7.16 -6.92
N GLY A 108 16.80 -7.91 -5.83
CA GLY A 108 17.32 -7.51 -4.51
C GLY A 108 16.30 -6.83 -3.59
N LEU A 109 15.06 -6.57 -4.05
CA LEU A 109 13.92 -6.44 -3.15
C LEU A 109 13.46 -7.84 -2.70
N VAL A 110 14.28 -8.52 -1.89
CA VAL A 110 13.94 -9.82 -1.26
C VAL A 110 14.62 -9.96 0.09
#